data_AF-A0A1Q3M7W2-F1
#
_entry.id   AF-A0A1Q3M7W2-F1
#
_cell.length_a   1.000
_cell.length_b   1.000
_cell.length_c   1.000
_cell.angle_alpha   90.00
_cell.angle_beta   90.00
_cell.angle_gamma   90.00
#
_symmetry.space_group_name_H-M   'P 1'
#
loop_
_entity.id
_entity.type
_entity.pdbx_description
1 polymer ?
#
loop_
_entity_poly.entity_id
_entity_poly.type
_entity_poly.pdbx_seq_one_letter_code
_entity_poly.pdbx_strand_id
1 'polypeptide(L)'
;MSVSLSKIKKPLYIHYAGNALLELPLLNKGSAFSEEERENFNLHGLVPYNIENIEEQTQRSYQQYLSFDSDLNKHIYLRNIQDTNETLFYNLLSQHLDEMLPIIYTPTVGEACQRFSDIYRRHRGIFISYPERQYIDQIIHNVNKKNVKVIVITDGERILGLGDQ
;
A
#
# COMPACT_ATOMS: atom_id res chain seq x y z
N MET A 1 -20.01 31.95 -16.66
CA MET A 1 -20.34 30.71 -15.92
C MET A 1 -19.75 29.54 -16.68
N SER A 2 -18.52 29.12 -16.35
CA SER A 2 -17.90 27.93 -16.93
C SER A 2 -18.29 26.72 -16.09
N VAL A 3 -19.13 25.87 -16.66
CA VAL A 3 -19.44 24.55 -16.09
C VAL A 3 -18.15 23.71 -16.19
N SER A 4 -17.57 23.40 -15.03
CA SER A 4 -16.48 22.42 -14.93
C SER A 4 -17.02 21.06 -15.34
N LEU A 5 -16.63 20.60 -16.53
CA LEU A 5 -16.83 19.22 -16.96
C LEU A 5 -16.00 18.33 -16.04
N SER A 6 -16.65 17.73 -15.03
CA SER A 6 -16.07 16.63 -14.28
C SER A 6 -15.63 15.57 -15.30
N LYS A 7 -14.32 15.31 -15.38
CA LYS A 7 -13.78 14.25 -16.22
C LYS A 7 -14.47 12.95 -15.81
N ILE A 8 -15.38 12.45 -16.65
CA ILE A 8 -16.01 11.14 -16.45
C ILE A 8 -14.87 10.13 -16.43
N LYS A 9 -14.56 9.61 -15.23
CA LYS A 9 -13.58 8.54 -15.06
C LYS A 9 -14.18 7.30 -15.71
N LYS A 10 -13.61 6.88 -16.85
CA LYS A 10 -13.99 5.60 -17.46
C LYS A 10 -13.74 4.47 -16.46
N PRO A 11 -14.66 3.50 -16.33
CA PRO A 11 -14.47 2.37 -15.43
C PRO A 11 -13.26 1.54 -15.88
N LEU A 12 -12.54 0.99 -14.90
CA LEU A 12 -11.44 0.06 -15.14
C LEU A 12 -12.01 -1.36 -15.22
N TYR A 13 -11.86 -2.00 -16.37
CA TYR A 13 -12.24 -3.40 -16.53
C TYR A 13 -11.14 -4.30 -15.96
N ILE A 14 -11.54 -5.22 -15.08
CA ILE A 14 -10.65 -6.18 -14.42
C ILE A 14 -11.27 -7.59 -14.46
N HIS A 15 -10.43 -8.61 -14.36
CA HIS A 15 -10.85 -10.02 -14.34
C HIS A 15 -10.89 -10.63 -12.92
N TYR A 16 -10.64 -9.82 -11.89
CA TYR A 16 -10.59 -10.26 -10.49
C TYR A 16 -11.95 -10.05 -9.80
N ALA A 17 -12.32 -10.99 -8.93
CA ALA A 17 -13.54 -10.97 -8.13
C ALA A 17 -13.32 -11.73 -6.81
N GLY A 18 -14.23 -11.59 -5.85
CA GLY A 18 -14.18 -12.27 -4.55
C GLY A 18 -12.89 -11.98 -3.78
N ASN A 19 -12.36 -12.99 -3.08
CA ASN A 19 -11.14 -12.86 -2.28
C ASN A 19 -9.92 -12.40 -3.10
N ALA A 20 -9.79 -12.86 -4.35
CA ALA A 20 -8.67 -12.47 -5.21
C ALA A 20 -8.64 -10.96 -5.47
N LEU A 21 -9.81 -10.30 -5.55
CA LEU A 21 -9.88 -8.85 -5.65
C LEU A 21 -9.47 -8.15 -4.35
N LEU A 22 -9.90 -8.68 -3.20
CA LEU A 22 -9.58 -8.13 -1.88
C LEU A 22 -8.10 -8.25 -1.51
N GLU A 23 -7.39 -9.23 -2.07
CA GLU A 23 -5.95 -9.42 -1.86
C GLU A 23 -5.08 -8.47 -2.70
N LEU A 24 -5.64 -7.78 -3.70
CA LEU A 24 -4.92 -6.88 -4.59
C LEU A 24 -4.97 -5.43 -4.08
N PRO A 25 -3.90 -4.89 -3.45
CA PRO A 25 -3.99 -3.63 -2.70
C PRO A 25 -4.32 -2.40 -3.55
N LEU A 26 -3.97 -2.45 -4.84
CA LEU A 26 -4.29 -1.39 -5.80
C LEU A 26 -5.75 -1.35 -6.24
N LEU A 27 -6.47 -2.47 -6.10
CA LEU A 27 -7.87 -2.60 -6.54
C LEU A 27 -8.84 -2.73 -5.36
N ASN A 28 -8.35 -3.19 -4.20
CA ASN A 28 -9.14 -3.32 -3.00
C ASN A 28 -9.59 -1.96 -2.47
N LYS A 29 -10.90 -1.79 -2.34
CA LYS A 29 -11.53 -0.61 -1.74
C LYS A 29 -12.04 -0.84 -0.31
N GLY A 30 -11.92 -2.07 0.21
CA GLY A 30 -12.49 -2.46 1.50
C GLY A 30 -14.01 -2.21 1.54
N SER A 31 -14.47 -1.51 2.57
CA SER A 31 -15.89 -1.12 2.73
C SER A 31 -16.40 -0.16 1.64
N ALA A 32 -15.52 0.49 0.87
CA ALA A 32 -15.89 1.49 -0.13
C ALA A 32 -16.27 0.91 -1.51
N PHE A 33 -16.36 -0.42 -1.64
CA PHE A 33 -17.05 -1.01 -2.79
C PHE A 33 -18.54 -0.65 -2.74
N SER A 34 -19.04 -0.08 -3.83
CA SER A 34 -20.47 0.23 -3.97
C SER A 34 -21.32 -1.05 -4.01
N GLU A 35 -22.63 -0.92 -3.84
CA GLU A 35 -23.53 -2.08 -3.93
C GLU A 35 -23.43 -2.79 -5.28
N GLU A 36 -23.41 -2.02 -6.38
CA GLU A 36 -23.22 -2.54 -7.73
C GLU A 36 -21.85 -3.24 -7.90
N GLU A 37 -20.78 -2.70 -7.31
CA GLU A 37 -19.46 -3.35 -7.34
C GLU A 37 -19.46 -4.66 -6.53
N ARG A 38 -20.18 -4.69 -5.40
CA ARG A 38 -20.28 -5.90 -4.57
C ARG A 38 -21.03 -7.01 -5.28
N GLU A 39 -22.09 -6.69 -6.02
CA GLU A 39 -22.81 -7.63 -6.86
C GLU A 39 -21.91 -8.12 -8.00
N ASN A 40 -21.36 -7.20 -8.80
CA ASN A 40 -20.57 -7.51 -9.99
C ASN A 40 -19.27 -8.27 -9.67
N PHE A 41 -18.67 -8.05 -8.50
CA PHE A 41 -17.42 -8.70 -8.09
C PHE A 41 -17.63 -9.82 -7.05
N ASN A 42 -18.87 -10.26 -6.78
CA ASN A 42 -19.17 -11.33 -5.82
C ASN A 42 -18.57 -11.08 -4.41
N LEU A 43 -18.81 -9.90 -3.85
CA LEU A 43 -18.25 -9.47 -2.55
C LEU A 43 -19.25 -9.53 -1.40
N HIS A 44 -20.52 -9.86 -1.66
CA HIS A 44 -21.51 -10.04 -0.59
C HIS A 44 -21.03 -11.06 0.43
N GLY A 45 -21.03 -10.68 1.71
CA GLY A 45 -20.55 -11.50 2.82
C GLY A 45 -19.02 -11.48 3.03
N LEU A 46 -18.24 -10.92 2.09
CA LEU A 46 -16.77 -10.79 2.22
C LEU A 46 -16.34 -9.44 2.81
N VAL A 47 -17.19 -8.42 2.72
CA VAL A 47 -16.98 -7.10 3.31
C VAL A 47 -18.16 -6.70 4.19
N PRO A 48 -17.97 -5.79 5.18
CA PRO A 48 -19.06 -5.31 6.02
C PRO A 48 -20.20 -4.70 5.21
N TYR A 49 -21.44 -4.84 5.70
CA TYR A 49 -22.63 -4.31 5.04
C TYR A 49 -22.53 -2.79 4.80
N ASN A 50 -22.06 -2.03 5.81
CA ASN A 50 -21.91 -0.59 5.68
C ASN A 50 -20.95 -0.23 4.55
N ILE A 51 -21.39 0.67 3.67
CA ILE A 51 -20.57 1.25 2.60
C ILE A 51 -19.99 2.55 3.16
N GLU A 52 -18.66 2.65 3.19
CA GLU A 52 -17.95 3.87 3.58
C GLU A 52 -17.50 4.63 2.32
N ASN A 53 -17.47 5.96 2.36
CA ASN A 53 -16.71 6.74 1.39
C ASN A 53 -15.21 6.82 1.77
N ILE A 54 -14.38 7.36 0.89
CA ILE A 54 -12.93 7.42 1.12
C ILE A 54 -12.59 8.33 2.30
N GLU A 55 -13.35 9.40 2.53
CA GLU A 55 -13.16 10.33 3.64
C GLU A 55 -13.44 9.66 4.99
N GLU A 56 -14.51 8.86 5.09
CA GLU A 56 -14.85 8.08 6.28
C GLU A 56 -13.78 7.03 6.59
N GLN A 57 -13.31 6.30 5.57
CA GLN A 57 -12.20 5.35 5.71
C GLN A 57 -10.91 6.05 6.17
N THR A 58 -10.60 7.22 5.61
CA THR A 58 -9.44 8.02 5.99
C THR A 58 -9.55 8.50 7.43
N GLN A 59 -10.70 9.04 7.85
CA GLN A 59 -10.92 9.48 9.22
C GLN A 59 -10.77 8.31 10.20
N ARG A 60 -11.37 7.15 9.91
CA ARG A 60 -11.26 5.95 10.75
C ARG A 60 -9.82 5.44 10.83
N SER A 61 -9.07 5.53 9.74
CA SER A 61 -7.66 5.12 9.71
C SER A 61 -6.78 6.11 10.48
N TYR A 62 -7.05 7.40 10.38
CA TYR A 62 -6.35 8.43 11.13
C TYR A 62 -6.58 8.28 12.64
N GLN A 63 -7.81 8.00 13.09
CA GLN A 63 -8.09 7.76 14.51
C GLN A 63 -7.34 6.54 15.06
N GLN A 64 -7.22 5.46 14.28
CA GLN A 64 -6.39 4.31 14.66
C GLN A 64 -4.90 4.65 14.67
N TYR A 65 -4.43 5.44 13.71
CA TYR A 65 -3.05 5.91 13.70
C TYR A 65 -2.71 6.71 14.97
N LEU A 66 -3.62 7.59 15.42
CA LEU A 66 -3.46 8.38 16.64
C LEU A 66 -3.50 7.55 17.93
N SER A 67 -4.08 6.33 17.91
CA SER A 67 -4.15 5.48 19.11
C SER A 67 -2.86 4.70 19.39
N PHE A 68 -1.87 4.74 18.48
CA PHE A 68 -0.56 4.15 18.71
C PHE A 68 0.39 5.15 19.36
N ASP A 69 1.05 4.72 20.45
CA ASP A 69 2.02 5.57 21.17
C ASP A 69 3.42 5.57 20.53
N SER A 70 3.80 4.46 19.88
CA SER A 70 5.14 4.27 19.31
C SER A 70 5.17 4.56 17.81
N ASP A 71 6.19 5.30 17.37
CA ASP A 71 6.42 5.59 15.95
C ASP A 71 6.63 4.32 15.11
N LEU A 72 7.27 3.29 15.67
CA LEU A 72 7.40 2.00 14.99
C LEU A 72 6.04 1.33 14.79
N ASN A 73 5.15 1.38 15.78
CA ASN A 73 3.79 0.83 15.64
C ASN A 73 2.97 1.62 14.62
N LYS A 74 3.10 2.96 14.61
CA LYS A 74 2.52 3.81 13.57
C LYS A 74 3.05 3.46 12.18
N HIS A 75 4.36 3.23 12.04
CA HIS A 75 4.97 2.79 10.80
C HIS A 75 4.37 1.47 10.33
N ILE A 76 4.37 0.45 11.21
CA ILE A 76 3.79 -0.86 10.93
C ILE A 76 2.32 -0.75 10.50
N TYR A 77 1.54 0.12 11.15
CA TYR A 77 0.15 0.38 10.80
C TYR A 77 0.00 0.99 9.41
N LEU A 78 0.73 2.07 9.11
CA LEU A 78 0.69 2.71 7.80
C LEU A 78 1.14 1.75 6.68
N ARG A 79 2.17 0.94 6.92
CA ARG A 79 2.61 -0.11 5.98
C ARG A 79 1.53 -1.16 5.75
N ASN A 80 0.79 -1.55 6.78
CA ASN A 80 -0.33 -2.47 6.63
C ASN A 80 -1.47 -1.90 5.76
N ILE A 81 -1.77 -0.60 5.89
CA ILE A 81 -2.74 0.05 4.99
C ILE A 81 -2.21 -0.01 3.55
N GLN A 82 -0.94 0.35 3.33
CA GLN A 82 -0.35 0.27 1.99
C GLN A 82 -0.45 -1.14 1.41
N ASP A 83 -0.26 -2.17 2.24
CA ASP A 83 -0.28 -3.59 1.87
C ASP A 83 -1.67 -4.15 1.59
N THR A 84 -2.72 -3.41 1.92
CA THR A 84 -4.11 -3.90 1.84
C THR A 84 -4.99 -3.00 0.98
N ASN A 85 -4.75 -1.69 0.97
CA ASN A 85 -5.46 -0.68 0.20
C ASN A 85 -4.53 0.52 -0.08
N GLU A 86 -3.84 0.50 -1.23
CA GLU A 86 -2.89 1.55 -1.61
C GLU A 86 -3.58 2.90 -1.84
N THR A 87 -4.83 2.89 -2.33
CA THR A 87 -5.59 4.13 -2.55
C THR A 87 -5.84 4.85 -1.23
N LEU A 88 -6.28 4.12 -0.20
CA LEU A 88 -6.49 4.66 1.14
C LEU A 88 -5.18 5.14 1.77
N PHE A 89 -4.09 4.38 1.61
CA PHE A 89 -2.77 4.79 2.11
C PHE A 89 -2.34 6.16 1.56
N TYR A 90 -2.39 6.33 0.23
CA TYR A 90 -1.99 7.60 -0.37
C TYR A 90 -2.99 8.74 -0.08
N ASN A 91 -4.29 8.43 0.03
CA ASN A 91 -5.28 9.42 0.44
C ASN A 91 -5.02 9.93 1.86
N LEU A 92 -4.79 9.03 2.81
CA LEU A 92 -4.46 9.36 4.20
C LEU A 92 -3.19 10.20 4.29
N LEU A 93 -2.11 9.77 3.63
CA LEU A 93 -0.85 10.52 3.61
C LEU A 93 -1.01 11.92 3.01
N SER A 94 -1.82 12.07 1.96
CA SER A 94 -2.02 13.38 1.33
C SER A 94 -2.70 14.41 2.24
N GLN A 95 -3.47 13.95 3.23
CA GLN A 95 -4.17 14.80 4.19
C GLN A 95 -3.33 15.10 5.45
N HIS A 96 -2.39 14.22 5.79
CA HIS A 96 -1.60 14.29 7.04
C HIS A 96 -0.09 14.16 6.78
N LEU A 97 0.39 14.68 5.64
CA LEU A 97 1.74 14.39 5.15
C LEU A 97 2.82 14.82 6.15
N ASP A 98 2.73 16.02 6.69
CA ASP A 98 3.76 16.57 7.59
C ASP A 98 3.94 15.71 8.85
N GLU A 99 2.84 15.15 9.37
CA GLU A 99 2.87 14.28 10.54
C GLU A 99 3.36 12.86 10.20
N MET A 100 2.96 12.33 9.05
CA MET A 100 3.23 10.93 8.69
C MET A 100 4.54 10.73 7.94
N LEU A 101 5.09 11.77 7.31
CA LEU A 101 6.36 11.70 6.60
C LEU A 101 7.52 11.20 7.48
N PRO A 102 7.76 11.70 8.72
CA PRO A 102 8.82 11.17 9.57
C PRO A 102 8.59 9.71 10.01
N ILE A 103 7.34 9.22 9.94
CA ILE A 103 6.99 7.84 10.30
C ILE A 103 7.27 6.86 9.14
N ILE A 104 6.95 7.24 7.89
CA ILE A 104 7.19 6.40 6.71
C ILE A 104 8.57 6.60 6.09
N TYR A 105 9.32 7.58 6.58
CA TYR A 105 10.67 7.93 6.15
C TYR A 105 11.57 8.13 7.38
N THR A 106 12.61 8.94 7.26
CA THR A 106 13.52 9.23 8.36
C THR A 106 12.86 10.05 9.47
N PRO A 107 13.10 9.74 10.76
CA PRO A 107 14.06 8.74 11.26
C PRO A 107 13.50 7.32 11.39
N THR A 108 12.18 7.14 11.48
CA THR A 108 11.52 5.88 11.88
C THR A 108 11.80 4.72 10.92
N VAL A 109 11.94 4.98 9.62
CA VAL A 109 12.33 3.95 8.65
C VAL A 109 13.68 3.32 8.97
N GLY A 110 14.58 4.06 9.61
CA GLY A 110 15.88 3.55 10.06
C GLY A 110 15.73 2.45 11.12
N GLU A 111 14.91 2.70 12.14
CA GLU A 111 14.56 1.69 13.16
C GLU A 111 13.81 0.52 12.52
N ALA A 112 12.89 0.79 11.59
CA ALA A 112 12.15 -0.25 10.88
C ALA A 112 13.07 -1.16 10.03
N CYS A 113 14.12 -0.61 9.41
CA CYS A 113 15.14 -1.39 8.70
C CYS A 113 15.92 -2.29 9.67
N GLN A 114 16.38 -1.76 10.81
CA GLN A 114 17.09 -2.55 11.83
C GLN A 114 16.26 -3.72 12.36
N ARG A 115 14.93 -3.54 12.42
CA ARG A 115 13.99 -4.54 12.90
C ARG A 115 13.25 -5.26 11.78
N PHE A 116 13.72 -5.16 10.54
CA PHE A 116 12.97 -5.59 9.35
C PHE A 116 12.53 -7.06 9.45
N SER A 117 13.44 -7.94 9.88
CA SER A 117 13.16 -9.38 10.06
C SER A 117 12.05 -9.64 11.09
N ASP A 118 11.97 -8.85 12.16
CA ASP A 118 10.96 -9.01 13.22
C ASP A 118 9.58 -8.53 12.79
N ILE A 119 9.54 -7.46 11.98
CA ILE A 119 8.31 -6.78 11.57
C ILE A 119 7.85 -7.18 10.17
N TYR A 120 8.56 -8.12 9.52
CA TYR A 120 8.24 -8.59 8.17
C TYR A 120 6.86 -9.24 8.12
N ARG A 121 6.05 -8.86 7.13
CA ARG A 121 4.66 -9.35 6.99
C ARG A 121 4.29 -9.72 5.57
N ARG A 122 4.59 -8.84 4.61
CA ARG A 122 4.29 -9.03 3.18
C ARG A 122 5.49 -8.60 2.36
N HIS A 123 5.74 -9.33 1.28
CA HIS A 123 6.81 -8.99 0.36
C HIS A 123 6.48 -7.69 -0.37
N ARG A 124 7.48 -6.81 -0.51
CA ARG A 124 7.41 -5.62 -1.36
C ARG A 124 8.72 -5.45 -2.11
N GLY A 125 8.61 -5.02 -3.36
CA GLY A 125 9.77 -4.92 -4.24
C GLY A 125 10.24 -6.31 -4.70
N ILE A 126 11.49 -6.35 -5.13
CA ILE A 126 12.15 -7.52 -5.69
C ILE A 126 13.46 -7.66 -4.94
N PHE A 127 13.78 -8.88 -4.51
CA PHE A 127 15.06 -9.22 -3.92
C PHE A 127 15.90 -9.96 -4.96
N ILE A 128 17.14 -9.54 -5.16
CA ILE A 128 18.09 -10.19 -6.07
C ILE A 128 19.36 -10.45 -5.27
N SER A 129 19.65 -11.73 -5.02
CA SER A 129 20.84 -12.13 -4.26
C SER A 129 21.96 -12.56 -5.20
N TYR A 130 23.21 -12.23 -4.89
CA TYR A 130 24.37 -12.62 -5.71
C TYR A 130 24.46 -14.13 -6.02
N PRO A 131 24.14 -15.06 -5.08
CA PRO A 131 24.09 -16.49 -5.38
C PRO A 131 23.12 -16.86 -6.51
N GLU A 132 22.10 -16.04 -6.77
CA GLU A 132 21.05 -16.26 -7.76
C GLU A 132 21.29 -15.52 -9.08
N ARG A 133 22.50 -14.95 -9.30
CA ARG A 133 22.82 -14.10 -10.46
C ARG A 133 22.50 -14.71 -11.84
N GLN A 134 22.50 -16.04 -11.96
CA GLN A 134 22.13 -16.74 -13.19
C GLN A 134 20.62 -16.69 -13.51
N TYR A 135 19.79 -16.34 -12.52
CA TYR A 135 18.34 -16.27 -12.63
C TYR A 135 17.82 -14.83 -12.71
N ILE A 136 18.69 -13.82 -12.84
CA ILE A 136 18.27 -12.40 -12.82
C ILE A 136 17.17 -12.13 -13.85
N ASP A 137 17.31 -12.63 -15.08
CA ASP A 137 16.28 -12.46 -16.10
C ASP A 137 14.94 -13.05 -15.63
N GLN A 138 14.95 -14.27 -15.09
CA GLN A 138 13.73 -14.93 -14.58
C GLN A 138 13.12 -14.15 -13.42
N ILE A 139 13.94 -13.66 -12.48
CA ILE A 139 13.50 -12.86 -11.34
C ILE A 139 12.81 -11.58 -11.82
N ILE A 140 13.38 -10.89 -12.81
CA ILE A 140 12.78 -9.67 -13.39
C ILE A 140 11.47 -10.01 -14.12
N HIS A 141 11.41 -11.15 -14.83
CA HIS A 141 10.19 -11.57 -15.54
C HIS A 141 9.03 -11.93 -14.59
N ASN A 142 9.29 -12.27 -13.33
CA ASN A 142 8.25 -12.53 -12.33
C ASN A 142 7.48 -11.26 -11.90
N VAL A 143 7.98 -10.08 -12.25
CA VAL A 143 7.34 -8.81 -11.91
C VAL A 143 6.12 -8.60 -12.80
N ASN A 144 4.93 -8.85 -12.25
CA ASN A 144 3.65 -8.74 -12.97
C ASN A 144 3.23 -7.28 -13.33
N LYS A 145 4.13 -6.30 -13.22
CA LYS A 145 3.88 -4.89 -13.57
C LYS A 145 4.53 -4.57 -14.91
N LYS A 146 3.70 -4.43 -15.94
CA LYS A 146 4.12 -3.95 -17.26
C LYS A 146 4.38 -2.44 -17.19
N ASN A 147 5.37 -1.95 -17.93
CA ASN A 147 5.72 -0.53 -18.06
C ASN A 147 6.29 0.15 -16.80
N VAL A 148 7.20 -0.50 -16.09
CA VAL A 148 7.98 0.14 -15.00
C VAL A 148 8.70 1.38 -15.54
N LYS A 149 8.57 2.51 -14.83
CA LYS A 149 9.18 3.81 -15.20
C LYS A 149 10.29 4.26 -14.26
N VAL A 150 10.24 3.84 -13.01
CA VAL A 150 11.19 4.22 -11.96
C VAL A 150 11.57 2.97 -11.20
N ILE A 151 12.87 2.79 -10.98
CA ILE A 151 13.44 1.74 -10.14
C ILE A 151 14.29 2.46 -9.08
N VAL A 152 14.06 2.11 -7.82
CA VAL A 152 14.94 2.49 -6.70
C VAL A 152 15.60 1.19 -6.26
N ILE A 153 16.93 1.17 -6.25
CA ILE A 153 17.74 -0.01 -5.89
C ILE A 153 18.72 0.36 -4.79
N THR A 154 18.92 -0.57 -3.86
CA THR A 154 19.90 -0.49 -2.78
C THR A 154 20.50 -1.88 -2.57
N ASP A 155 21.76 -1.93 -2.19
CA ASP A 155 22.48 -3.14 -1.75
C ASP A 155 22.50 -3.30 -0.22
N GLY A 156 21.89 -2.38 0.53
CA GLY A 156 21.82 -2.43 2.00
C GLY A 156 23.08 -1.98 2.74
N GLU A 157 24.23 -1.83 2.05
CA GLU A 157 25.53 -1.62 2.70
C GLU A 157 25.61 -0.28 3.46
N ARG A 158 24.82 0.71 3.04
CA ARG A 158 24.75 2.03 3.70
C ARG A 158 23.33 2.55 3.78
N ILE A 159 22.56 2.02 4.72
CA ILE A 159 21.25 2.60 5.06
C ILE A 159 21.45 3.84 5.93
N LEU A 160 21.37 5.01 5.31
CA LEU A 160 21.50 6.33 5.96
C LEU A 160 22.84 6.45 6.73
N GLY A 161 22.78 6.60 8.05
CA GLY A 161 23.93 6.60 8.96
C GLY A 161 24.00 5.36 9.85
N LEU A 162 23.27 4.29 9.51
CA LEU A 162 23.11 3.10 10.35
C LEU A 162 24.12 1.99 10.03
N GLY A 163 24.86 2.12 8.92
CA GLY A 163 25.82 1.12 8.45
C GLY A 163 25.17 0.03 7.60
N ASP A 164 25.80 -1.14 7.60
CA ASP A 164 25.39 -2.35 6.86
C ASP A 164 24.16 -2.99 7.53
N GLN A 165 23.12 -3.34 6.76
CA GLN A 165 21.81 -3.83 7.23
C GLN A 165 21.30 -5.00 6.38
#